data_AF-A0A7W7L9H9-F1
#
_entry.id   AF-A0A7W7L9H9-F1
#
_cell.length_a   1.000
_cell.length_b   1.000
_cell.length_c   1.000
_cell.angle_alpha   90.00
_cell.angle_beta   90.00
_cell.angle_gamma   90.00
#
_symmetry.space_group_name_H-M   'P 1'
#
loop_
_entity.id
_entity.type
_entity.pdbx_description
1 polymer ?
#
loop_
_entity_poly.entity_id
_entity_poly.type
_entity_poly.pdbx_seq_one_letter_code
_entity_poly.pdbx_strand_id
1 'polypeptide(L)'
;MNQQLSERRITPLPIRVRPRPGERPDDFICRLARANHLKPSYLHDLVHGPPLWVGAPKIDRLALFSGIPENVLERTLLPVSTPFMDIKPVEGQSVEEHAQQRLYFRIRRDAGSRGLTVRVLAQRHQVSRRTVRRALDASDPPPDRLVRQVPLRLKPLKPIIDPMLTEGLTPRQIWVRLIDEHDIVLRLNALMVYSREWHLTRNRPEHPPLVQFTRG
;
A
#
# COMPACT_ATOMS: atom_id res chain seq x y z
N MET A 1 13.11 -9.32 -31.58
CA MET A 1 14.25 -8.42 -31.30
C MET A 1 13.89 -7.60 -30.06
N ASN A 2 14.21 -7.93 -28.81
CA ASN A 2 15.30 -8.72 -28.23
C ASN A 2 14.81 -9.38 -26.91
N GLN A 3 14.73 -10.70 -26.87
CA GLN A 3 14.60 -11.51 -25.63
C GLN A 3 15.99 -11.98 -25.12
N GLN A 4 17.07 -11.37 -25.61
CA GLN A 4 18.46 -11.83 -25.47
C GLN A 4 19.19 -11.40 -24.18
N LEU A 5 18.49 -10.94 -23.16
CA LEU A 5 19.06 -10.74 -21.82
C LEU A 5 18.72 -11.87 -20.83
N SER A 6 17.96 -12.88 -21.26
CA SER A 6 17.35 -13.89 -20.39
C SER A 6 18.27 -15.04 -19.96
N GLU A 7 19.50 -15.12 -20.48
CA GLU A 7 20.40 -16.27 -20.26
C GLU A 7 21.79 -15.88 -19.75
N ARG A 8 21.92 -14.79 -19.00
CA ARG A 8 23.05 -14.71 -18.07
C ARG A 8 22.86 -15.85 -17.08
N ARG A 9 23.65 -16.93 -17.19
CA ARG A 9 23.71 -18.03 -16.24
C ARG A 9 23.96 -17.44 -14.84
N ILE A 10 22.88 -17.15 -14.11
CA ILE A 10 22.97 -16.70 -12.73
C ILE A 10 23.44 -17.94 -11.98
N THR A 11 24.72 -17.97 -11.63
CA THR A 11 25.24 -18.99 -10.72
C THR A 11 24.58 -18.78 -9.36
N PRO A 12 24.12 -19.87 -8.71
CA PRO A 12 23.58 -19.75 -7.37
C PRO A 12 24.62 -19.16 -6.43
N LEU A 13 24.16 -18.45 -5.42
CA LEU A 13 25.02 -17.86 -4.41
C LEU A 13 25.84 -18.96 -3.71
N PRO A 14 27.10 -18.66 -3.33
CA PRO A 14 28.03 -19.67 -2.82
C PRO A 14 27.54 -20.32 -1.52
N ILE A 15 26.92 -19.53 -0.64
CA ILE A 15 26.36 -20.02 0.63
C ILE A 15 24.88 -20.26 0.45
N ARG A 16 24.49 -21.55 0.50
CA ARG A 16 23.10 -21.97 0.41
C ARG A 16 22.48 -21.99 1.79
N VAL A 17 21.39 -21.27 1.92
CA VAL A 17 20.65 -21.13 3.18
C VAL A 17 19.38 -21.97 3.11
N ARG A 18 19.16 -22.86 4.08
CA ARG A 18 17.93 -23.66 4.14
C ARG A 18 16.72 -22.78 4.49
N PRO A 19 15.60 -22.84 3.74
CA PRO A 19 14.38 -22.09 4.03
C PRO A 19 13.73 -22.67 5.29
N ARG A 20 13.17 -21.80 6.14
CA ARG A 20 12.46 -22.23 7.34
C ARG A 20 10.96 -22.36 7.04
N PRO A 21 10.28 -23.40 7.55
CA PRO A 21 8.83 -23.53 7.39
C PRO A 21 8.10 -22.28 7.92
N GLY A 22 7.21 -21.70 7.11
CA GLY A 22 6.44 -20.51 7.50
C GLY A 22 7.25 -19.22 7.55
N GLU A 23 8.48 -19.19 7.04
CA GLU A 23 9.28 -17.97 6.89
C GLU A 23 8.72 -17.10 5.78
N ARG A 24 8.71 -15.78 5.96
CA ARG A 24 8.29 -14.86 4.89
C ARG A 24 9.38 -14.84 3.82
N PRO A 25 9.02 -14.80 2.53
CA PRO A 25 9.98 -14.69 1.44
C PRO A 25 11.02 -13.56 1.63
N ASP A 26 10.59 -12.40 2.13
CA ASP A 26 11.48 -11.26 2.37
C ASP A 26 12.49 -11.53 3.50
N ASP A 27 12.07 -12.23 4.56
CA ASP A 27 12.94 -12.60 5.69
C ASP A 27 13.99 -13.63 5.21
N PHE A 28 13.57 -14.58 4.37
CA PHE A 28 14.47 -15.53 3.73
C PHE A 28 15.49 -14.83 2.83
N ILE A 29 15.07 -13.85 2.02
CA ILE A 29 15.96 -13.05 1.17
C ILE A 29 17.01 -12.31 2.01
N CYS A 30 16.61 -11.67 3.11
CA CYS A 30 17.54 -10.97 3.99
C CYS A 30 18.58 -11.94 4.57
N ARG A 31 18.13 -13.09 5.07
CA ARG A 31 19.01 -14.12 5.63
C ARG A 31 19.96 -14.70 4.59
N LEU A 32 19.49 -14.93 3.37
CA LEU A 32 20.31 -15.38 2.25
C LEU A 32 21.35 -14.34 1.85
N ALA A 33 20.98 -13.05 1.83
CA ALA A 33 21.91 -11.95 1.54
C ALA A 33 23.01 -11.87 2.58
N ARG A 34 22.65 -11.85 3.87
CA ARG A 34 23.61 -11.79 4.98
C ARG A 34 24.56 -12.98 5.00
N ALA A 35 24.04 -14.18 4.76
CA ALA A 35 24.86 -15.39 4.68
C ALA A 35 25.88 -15.32 3.54
N ASN A 36 25.59 -14.59 2.47
CA ASN A 36 26.50 -14.38 1.34
C ASN A 36 27.26 -13.04 1.41
N HIS A 37 27.26 -12.36 2.56
CA HIS A 37 27.86 -11.04 2.76
C HIS A 37 27.41 -9.97 1.75
N LEU A 38 26.17 -10.09 1.26
CA LEU A 38 25.51 -9.12 0.40
C LEU A 38 24.64 -8.18 1.23
N LYS A 39 24.45 -6.95 0.73
CA LYS A 39 23.42 -6.06 1.28
C LYS A 39 22.03 -6.67 1.04
N PRO A 40 21.17 -6.77 2.07
CA PRO A 40 19.79 -7.20 1.92
C PRO A 40 19.04 -6.45 0.82
N SER A 41 19.18 -5.12 0.76
CA SER A 41 18.57 -4.27 -0.27
C SER A 41 18.95 -4.70 -1.68
N TYR A 42 20.23 -5.05 -1.90
CA TYR A 42 20.76 -5.45 -3.19
C TYR A 42 20.19 -6.78 -3.67
N LEU A 43 20.18 -7.82 -2.82
CA LEU A 43 19.61 -9.11 -3.20
C LEU A 43 18.08 -9.01 -3.36
N HIS A 44 17.42 -8.24 -2.51
CA HIS A 44 15.99 -7.97 -2.62
C HIS A 44 15.66 -7.34 -3.98
N ASP A 45 16.43 -6.34 -4.41
CA ASP A 45 16.29 -5.70 -5.72
C ASP A 45 16.49 -6.70 -6.87
N LEU A 46 17.49 -7.57 -6.79
CA LEU A 46 17.72 -8.61 -7.80
C LEU A 46 16.57 -9.61 -7.91
N VAL A 47 16.01 -10.04 -6.78
CA VAL A 47 14.92 -11.03 -6.74
C VAL A 47 13.61 -10.43 -7.26
N HIS A 48 13.27 -9.18 -6.90
CA HIS A 48 12.04 -8.53 -7.37
C HIS A 48 12.17 -8.03 -8.82
N GLY A 49 13.31 -7.39 -9.11
CA GLY A 49 13.73 -6.75 -10.37
C GLY A 49 12.75 -5.79 -11.05
N PRO A 50 13.09 -5.30 -12.26
CA PRO A 50 12.34 -4.25 -12.96
C PRO A 50 10.98 -4.74 -13.49
N PRO A 51 9.98 -3.85 -13.76
CA PRO A 51 9.99 -2.37 -13.69
C PRO A 51 9.39 -1.78 -12.40
N LEU A 52 8.81 -2.61 -11.55
CA LEU A 52 8.29 -2.21 -10.25
C LEU A 52 8.98 -3.08 -9.22
N TRP A 53 9.99 -2.52 -8.55
CA TRP A 53 10.64 -3.08 -7.35
C TRP A 53 9.67 -3.25 -6.15
N VAL A 54 8.36 -3.16 -6.43
CA VAL A 54 7.23 -3.09 -5.52
C VAL A 54 6.31 -4.24 -5.91
N GLY A 55 6.40 -5.35 -5.20
CA GLY A 55 5.62 -6.54 -5.52
C GLY A 55 6.01 -7.74 -4.68
N ALA A 56 5.36 -8.86 -4.98
CA ALA A 56 5.77 -10.19 -4.54
C ALA A 56 7.18 -10.53 -5.06
N PRO A 57 8.09 -11.11 -4.25
CA PRO A 57 9.33 -11.67 -4.77
C PRO A 57 9.03 -12.74 -5.82
N LYS A 58 9.79 -12.70 -6.91
CA LYS A 58 9.72 -13.68 -8.00
C LYS A 58 10.39 -14.98 -7.55
N ILE A 59 9.60 -16.04 -7.38
CA ILE A 59 10.07 -17.33 -6.84
C ILE A 59 11.11 -17.98 -7.77
N ASP A 60 10.94 -17.83 -9.08
CA ASP A 60 11.87 -18.19 -10.15
C ASP A 60 13.25 -17.57 -9.94
N ARG A 61 13.31 -16.27 -9.67
CA ARG A 61 14.59 -15.59 -9.37
C ARG A 61 15.17 -16.01 -8.03
N LEU A 62 14.31 -16.18 -7.02
CA LEU A 62 14.74 -16.65 -5.71
C LEU A 62 15.35 -18.06 -5.79
N ALA A 63 14.79 -18.95 -6.63
CA ALA A 63 15.32 -20.27 -6.91
C ALA A 63 16.70 -20.20 -7.58
N LEU A 64 16.87 -19.33 -8.58
CA LEU A 64 18.17 -19.11 -9.23
C LEU A 64 19.25 -18.65 -8.25
N PHE A 65 18.96 -17.67 -7.40
CA PHE A 65 19.96 -17.14 -6.44
C PHE A 65 20.21 -18.08 -5.26
N SER A 66 19.20 -18.77 -4.75
CA SER A 66 19.34 -19.69 -3.61
C SER A 66 19.87 -21.08 -3.99
N GLY A 67 19.73 -21.48 -5.26
CA GLY A 67 19.98 -22.84 -5.72
C GLY A 67 18.98 -23.87 -5.19
N ILE A 68 17.80 -23.42 -4.74
CA ILE A 68 16.71 -24.26 -4.24
C ILE A 68 15.62 -24.31 -5.31
N PRO A 69 15.04 -25.48 -5.62
CA PRO A 69 13.97 -25.56 -6.62
C PRO A 69 12.71 -24.81 -6.16
N GLU A 70 12.01 -24.21 -7.12
CA GLU A 70 10.84 -23.34 -6.89
C GLU A 70 9.77 -24.03 -6.04
N ASN A 71 9.45 -25.29 -6.33
CA ASN A 71 8.45 -26.06 -5.61
C ASN A 71 8.75 -26.23 -4.11
N VAL A 72 10.03 -26.27 -3.71
CA VAL A 72 10.43 -26.35 -2.31
C VAL A 72 10.23 -25.00 -1.63
N LEU A 73 10.54 -23.91 -2.33
CA LEU A 73 10.33 -22.55 -1.83
C LEU A 73 8.82 -22.27 -1.64
N GLU A 74 7.98 -22.61 -2.61
CA GLU A 74 6.52 -22.42 -2.54
C GLU A 74 5.87 -23.18 -1.40
N ARG A 75 6.35 -24.40 -1.12
CA ARG A 75 5.81 -25.25 -0.04
C ARG A 75 6.32 -24.87 1.34
N THR A 76 7.53 -24.33 1.44
CA THR A 76 8.21 -24.09 2.71
C THR A 76 7.99 -22.67 3.22
N LEU A 77 8.08 -21.69 2.33
CA LEU A 77 7.89 -20.28 2.67
C LEU A 77 6.40 -19.96 2.80
N LEU A 78 6.09 -18.91 3.54
CA LEU A 78 4.74 -18.35 3.53
C LEU A 78 4.35 -18.01 2.08
N PRO A 79 3.08 -18.25 1.69
CA PRO A 79 2.59 -17.82 0.38
C PRO A 79 2.97 -16.37 0.17
N VAL A 80 3.47 -16.05 -1.01
CA VAL A 80 3.79 -14.68 -1.34
C VAL A 80 2.48 -13.91 -1.36
N SER A 81 2.07 -13.36 -0.22
CA SER A 81 0.80 -12.66 -0.11
C SER A 81 0.89 -11.45 -1.02
N THR A 82 0.16 -11.49 -2.14
CA THR A 82 -0.04 -10.34 -3.02
C THR A 82 -0.51 -9.18 -2.15
N PRO A 83 0.30 -8.14 -1.95
CA PRO A 83 -0.02 -7.16 -0.94
C PRO A 83 -0.75 -5.99 -1.55
N PHE A 84 -1.91 -6.27 -2.12
CA PHE A 84 -2.95 -5.27 -2.26
C PHE A 84 -4.25 -5.93 -1.81
N MET A 85 -4.51 -5.77 -0.50
CA MET A 85 -5.79 -6.01 0.13
C MET A 85 -6.18 -7.48 0.35
N ASP A 86 -5.62 -8.11 1.39
CA ASP A 86 -6.52 -8.72 2.38
C ASP A 86 -7.07 -7.58 3.26
N ILE A 87 -7.75 -6.62 2.64
CA ILE A 87 -8.97 -6.16 3.27
C ILE A 87 -9.82 -7.40 3.17
N LYS A 88 -9.89 -8.18 4.27
CA LYS A 88 -11.10 -8.95 4.50
C LYS A 88 -12.20 -7.91 4.27
N PRO A 89 -13.06 -8.04 3.22
CA PRO A 89 -14.22 -7.17 3.11
C PRO A 89 -14.80 -7.17 4.51
N VAL A 90 -14.94 -6.00 5.14
CA VAL A 90 -15.52 -5.93 6.49
C VAL A 90 -16.75 -6.80 6.40
N GLU A 91 -16.75 -7.96 7.09
CA GLU A 91 -17.76 -9.00 6.91
C GLU A 91 -19.11 -8.32 7.10
N GLY A 92 -19.83 -8.09 6.00
CA GLY A 92 -21.04 -7.27 6.01
C GLY A 92 -21.25 -6.32 4.82
N GLN A 93 -20.23 -5.85 4.10
CA GLN A 93 -20.47 -4.89 3.01
C GLN A 93 -20.74 -5.58 1.67
N SER A 94 -22.02 -5.82 1.37
CA SER A 94 -22.48 -6.29 0.04
C SER A 94 -22.07 -5.30 -1.06
N VAL A 95 -21.79 -5.82 -2.27
CA VAL A 95 -21.56 -5.01 -3.49
C VAL A 95 -22.65 -3.94 -3.69
N GLU A 96 -23.85 -4.24 -3.21
CA GLU A 96 -25.03 -3.38 -3.22
C GLU A 96 -24.89 -2.14 -2.31
N GLU A 97 -24.28 -2.29 -1.13
CA GLU A 97 -24.07 -1.17 -0.20
C GLU A 97 -23.11 -0.13 -0.78
N HIS A 98 -22.06 -0.59 -1.46
CA HIS A 98 -21.14 0.28 -2.18
C HIS A 98 -21.81 0.97 -3.38
N ALA A 99 -22.72 0.28 -4.08
CA ALA A 99 -23.50 0.88 -5.16
C ALA A 99 -24.44 1.97 -4.63
N GLN A 100 -25.08 1.73 -3.48
CA GLN A 100 -25.96 2.69 -2.82
C GLN A 100 -25.19 3.91 -2.31
N GLN A 101 -24.01 3.72 -1.69
CA GLN A 101 -23.15 4.83 -1.24
C GLN A 101 -22.69 5.70 -2.42
N ARG A 102 -22.27 5.09 -3.54
CA ARG A 102 -21.90 5.82 -4.77
C ARG A 102 -23.07 6.62 -5.34
N LEU A 103 -24.27 6.04 -5.31
CA LEU A 103 -25.49 6.72 -5.75
C LEU A 103 -25.81 7.93 -4.86
N TYR A 104 -25.71 7.79 -3.54
CA TYR A 104 -26.00 8.88 -2.60
C TYR A 104 -24.99 10.03 -2.74
N PHE A 105 -23.71 9.70 -2.92
CA PHE A 105 -22.67 10.70 -3.18
C PHE A 105 -22.95 11.52 -4.46
N ARG A 106 -23.35 10.86 -5.55
CA ARG A 106 -23.71 11.54 -6.81
C ARG A 106 -24.89 12.49 -6.62
N ILE A 107 -25.94 12.06 -5.90
CA ILE A 107 -27.11 12.87 -5.60
C ILE A 107 -26.73 14.13 -4.81
N ARG A 108 -25.88 14.01 -3.77
CA ARG A 108 -25.41 15.16 -2.98
C ARG A 108 -24.58 16.13 -3.80
N ARG A 109 -23.65 15.62 -4.60
CA ARG A 109 -22.81 16.43 -5.49
C ARG A 109 -23.63 17.23 -6.50
N ASP A 110 -24.63 16.59 -7.11
CA ASP A 110 -25.52 17.25 -8.04
C ASP A 110 -26.46 18.24 -7.33
N ALA A 111 -26.90 17.95 -6.09
CA ALA A 111 -27.67 18.90 -5.28
C ALA A 111 -26.89 20.19 -4.94
N GLY A 112 -25.56 20.10 -4.77
CA GLY A 112 -24.70 21.26 -4.53
C GLY A 112 -24.43 22.13 -5.76
N SER A 113 -24.71 21.64 -6.97
CA SER A 113 -24.46 22.37 -8.22
C SER A 113 -25.76 23.00 -8.78
N ARG A 114 -26.01 24.26 -8.38
CA ARG A 114 -27.13 25.15 -8.79
C ARG A 114 -28.55 24.62 -8.50
N GLY A 115 -29.12 24.95 -7.33
CA GLY A 115 -30.57 25.10 -7.10
C GLY A 115 -31.51 23.97 -7.57
N LEU A 116 -31.03 22.74 -7.78
CA LEU A 116 -31.84 21.65 -8.30
C LEU A 116 -32.83 21.18 -7.22
N THR A 117 -34.12 21.23 -7.54
CA THR A 117 -35.16 20.71 -6.65
C THR A 117 -35.10 19.18 -6.56
N VAL A 118 -35.58 18.62 -5.44
CA VAL A 118 -35.64 17.16 -5.19
C VAL A 118 -36.29 16.39 -6.35
N ARG A 119 -37.24 17.02 -7.08
CA ARG A 119 -37.90 16.44 -8.24
C ARG A 119 -36.95 16.26 -9.43
N VAL A 120 -36.11 17.26 -9.70
CA VAL A 120 -35.15 17.23 -10.82
C VAL A 120 -34.03 16.23 -10.53
N LEU A 121 -33.55 16.15 -9.28
CA LEU A 121 -32.57 15.15 -8.85
C LEU A 121 -33.10 13.72 -8.98
N ALA A 122 -34.36 13.49 -8.60
CA ALA A 122 -35.02 12.19 -8.74
C ALA A 122 -35.07 11.73 -10.20
N GLN A 123 -35.41 12.65 -11.12
CA GLN A 123 -35.47 12.36 -12.55
C GLN A 123 -34.07 12.12 -13.16
N ARG A 124 -33.07 12.93 -12.77
CA ARG A 124 -31.69 12.84 -13.27
C ARG A 124 -30.99 11.55 -12.85
N HIS A 125 -31.21 11.11 -11.61
CA HIS A 125 -30.60 9.89 -11.07
C HIS A 125 -31.49 8.65 -11.20
N GLN A 126 -32.68 8.76 -11.83
CA GLN A 126 -33.66 7.67 -12.00
C GLN A 126 -34.05 6.99 -10.67
N VAL A 127 -34.22 7.78 -9.61
CA VAL A 127 -34.54 7.30 -8.26
C VAL A 127 -35.81 7.95 -7.72
N SER A 128 -36.41 7.32 -6.71
CA SER A 128 -37.57 7.91 -6.03
C SER A 128 -37.20 9.19 -5.26
N ARG A 129 -38.15 10.11 -5.11
CA ARG A 129 -37.99 11.31 -4.26
C ARG A 129 -37.65 10.95 -2.80
N ARG A 130 -38.14 9.79 -2.31
CA ARG A 130 -37.82 9.26 -0.98
C ARG A 130 -36.33 8.88 -0.88
N THR A 131 -35.77 8.28 -1.93
CA THR A 131 -34.35 7.92 -2.02
C THR A 131 -33.47 9.17 -2.07
N VAL A 132 -33.89 10.22 -2.79
CA VAL A 132 -33.18 11.51 -2.82
C VAL A 132 -33.17 12.15 -1.44
N ARG A 133 -34.31 12.21 -0.74
CA ARG A 133 -34.35 12.73 0.65
C ARG A 133 -33.47 11.92 1.58
N ARG A 134 -33.55 10.58 1.55
CA ARG A 134 -32.64 9.70 2.32
C ARG A 134 -31.17 9.96 1.99
N ALA A 135 -30.84 10.21 0.73
CA ALA A 135 -29.48 10.55 0.33
C ALA A 135 -29.05 11.89 0.90
N LEU A 136 -29.90 12.92 0.89
CA LEU A 136 -29.60 14.24 1.44
C LEU A 136 -29.56 14.26 2.98
N ASP A 137 -30.40 13.46 3.64
CA ASP A 137 -30.51 13.38 5.11
C ASP A 137 -29.48 12.45 5.74
N ALA A 138 -28.99 11.44 5.02
CA ALA A 138 -27.93 10.60 5.53
C ALA A 138 -26.67 11.46 5.76
N SER A 139 -26.03 11.36 6.93
CA SER A 139 -24.74 12.01 7.16
C SER A 139 -23.74 11.56 6.09
N ASP A 140 -22.80 12.42 5.70
CA ASP A 140 -21.61 11.94 5.00
C ASP A 140 -21.02 10.78 5.80
N PRO A 141 -20.72 9.62 5.17
CA PRO A 141 -19.89 8.65 5.86
C PRO A 141 -18.67 9.46 6.33
N PRO A 142 -18.30 9.38 7.62
CA PRO A 142 -17.24 10.23 8.14
C PRO A 142 -16.06 10.16 7.17
N PRO A 143 -15.47 11.29 6.74
CA PRO A 143 -14.36 11.29 5.79
C PRO A 143 -13.20 10.40 6.27
N ASP A 144 -13.20 10.08 7.56
CA ASP A 144 -12.25 9.20 8.24
C ASP A 144 -12.70 7.73 8.37
N ARG A 145 -13.73 7.25 7.67
CA ARG A 145 -13.96 5.79 7.57
C ARG A 145 -13.04 5.10 6.58
N LEU A 146 -12.15 5.85 5.98
CA LEU A 146 -10.80 5.38 5.75
C LEU A 146 -9.99 5.73 7.00
N VAL A 147 -10.22 5.04 8.12
CA VAL A 147 -9.11 4.80 9.05
C VAL A 147 -8.21 3.89 8.23
N ARG A 148 -7.45 4.52 7.33
CA ARG A 148 -6.37 3.95 6.59
C ARG A 148 -5.44 3.53 7.70
N GLN A 149 -5.62 2.30 8.14
CA GLN A 149 -4.83 1.76 9.22
C GLN A 149 -3.41 1.91 8.70
N VAL A 150 -2.66 2.86 9.28
CA VAL A 150 -1.21 2.78 9.29
C VAL A 150 -0.98 1.33 9.69
N PRO A 151 -0.52 0.44 8.78
CA PRO A 151 -0.47 -0.99 9.04
C PRO A 151 0.17 -1.13 10.41
N LEU A 152 -0.45 -1.84 11.36
CA LEU A 152 -0.12 -1.73 12.80
C LEU A 152 1.40 -1.82 13.10
N ARG A 153 2.18 -2.43 12.20
CA ARG A 153 3.64 -2.49 12.19
C ARG A 153 4.38 -1.15 12.02
N LEU A 154 3.78 -0.12 11.43
CA LEU A 154 4.44 1.18 11.22
C LEU A 154 4.43 2.06 12.46
N LYS A 155 3.44 1.90 13.36
CA LYS A 155 3.35 2.67 14.61
C LYS A 155 4.62 2.57 15.48
N PRO A 156 5.18 1.38 15.76
CA PRO A 156 6.42 1.28 16.52
C PRO A 156 7.67 1.75 15.76
N LEU A 157 7.59 1.92 14.43
CA LEU A 157 8.72 2.28 13.58
C LEU A 157 8.83 3.79 13.32
N LYS A 158 7.81 4.57 13.70
CA LYS A 158 7.82 6.04 13.66
C LYS A 158 9.10 6.68 14.22
N PRO A 159 9.60 6.33 15.42
CA PRO A 159 10.81 6.96 15.95
C PRO A 159 12.07 6.71 15.10
N ILE A 160 12.09 5.67 14.27
CA ILE A 160 13.18 5.39 13.33
C ILE A 160 12.97 6.13 12.01
N ILE A 161 11.72 6.17 11.52
CA ILE A 161 11.38 6.72 10.21
C ILE A 161 11.28 8.26 10.23
N ASP A 162 10.76 8.86 11.29
CA ASP A 162 10.51 10.30 11.38
C ASP A 162 11.79 11.16 11.34
N PRO A 163 12.90 10.76 12.00
CA PRO A 163 14.19 11.43 11.83
C PRO A 163 14.68 11.36 10.38
N MET A 164 14.58 10.19 9.73
CA MET A 164 14.98 10.01 8.34
C MET A 164 14.16 10.85 7.36
N LEU A 165 12.85 11.01 7.61
CA LEU A 165 12.00 11.93 6.86
C LEU A 165 12.36 13.40 7.11
N THR A 166 12.79 13.74 8.32
CA THR A 166 13.26 15.09 8.67
C THR A 166 14.60 15.43 8.01
N GLU A 167 15.48 14.44 7.84
CA GLU A 167 16.71 14.54 7.04
C GLU A 167 16.45 14.70 5.54
N GLY A 168 15.20 14.57 5.09
CA GLY A 168 14.82 14.72 3.67
C GLY A 168 15.07 13.47 2.83
N LEU A 169 15.24 12.29 3.45
CA LEU A 169 15.44 11.05 2.72
C LEU A 169 14.17 10.65 1.95
N THR A 170 14.36 10.19 0.71
CA THR A 170 13.27 9.64 -0.09
C THR A 170 12.78 8.31 0.49
N PRO A 171 11.51 7.91 0.27
CA PRO A 171 10.99 6.64 0.79
C PRO A 171 11.81 5.41 0.37
N ARG A 172 12.44 5.45 -0.81
CA ARG A 172 13.35 4.40 -1.27
C ARG A 172 14.64 4.36 -0.46
N GLN A 173 15.24 5.51 -0.15
CA GLN A 173 16.44 5.60 0.69
C GLN A 173 16.14 5.14 2.12
N ILE A 174 15.00 5.55 2.68
CA ILE A 174 14.53 5.09 3.99
C ILE A 174 14.35 3.57 3.98
N TRP A 175 13.72 3.02 2.94
CA TRP A 175 13.56 1.58 2.80
C TRP A 175 14.90 0.82 2.77
N VAL A 176 15.86 1.28 1.97
CA VAL A 176 17.21 0.69 1.91
C VAL A 176 17.88 0.73 3.28
N ARG A 177 17.76 1.86 3.99
CA ARG A 177 18.34 2.02 5.32
C ARG A 177 17.70 1.10 6.35
N LEU A 178 16.37 0.97 6.34
CA LEU A 178 15.63 0.08 7.23
C LEU A 178 16.01 -1.39 7.03
N ILE A 179 16.17 -1.85 5.79
CA ILE A 179 16.50 -3.25 5.52
C ILE A 179 17.99 -3.53 5.76
N ASP A 180 18.89 -2.60 5.43
CA ASP A 180 20.34 -2.82 5.54
C ASP A 180 20.90 -2.54 6.95
N GLU A 181 20.35 -1.57 7.69
CA GLU A 181 20.86 -1.17 9.01
C GLU A 181 20.01 -1.72 10.17
N HIS A 182 18.70 -1.88 9.97
CA HIS A 182 17.78 -2.27 11.05
C HIS A 182 17.19 -3.68 10.90
N ASP A 183 17.45 -4.38 9.80
CA ASP A 183 16.84 -5.68 9.45
C ASP A 183 15.30 -5.64 9.44
N ILE A 184 14.73 -4.46 9.11
CA ILE A 184 13.30 -4.23 9.09
C ILE A 184 12.80 -4.28 7.65
N VAL A 185 12.14 -5.38 7.30
CA VAL A 185 11.49 -5.50 5.99
C VAL A 185 10.10 -4.88 6.03
N LEU A 186 9.97 -3.71 5.40
CA LEU A 186 8.69 -3.10 5.06
C LEU A 186 8.44 -3.14 3.55
N ARG A 187 7.18 -3.11 3.16
CA ARG A 187 6.84 -2.83 1.75
C ARG A 187 7.11 -1.36 1.46
N LEU A 188 7.74 -1.06 0.32
CA LEU A 188 8.01 0.33 -0.09
C LEU A 188 6.73 1.18 -0.14
N ASN A 189 5.60 0.62 -0.57
CA ASN A 189 4.31 1.33 -0.61
C ASN A 189 3.84 1.80 0.78
N ALA A 190 4.14 1.05 1.84
CA ALA A 190 3.79 1.46 3.20
C ALA A 190 4.56 2.73 3.60
N LEU A 191 5.83 2.84 3.20
CA LEU A 191 6.63 4.04 3.40
C LEU A 191 6.17 5.21 2.52
N MET A 192 5.77 4.95 1.27
CA MET A 192 5.21 5.99 0.39
C MET A 192 3.91 6.60 0.94
N VAL A 193 3.03 5.74 1.47
CA VAL A 193 1.80 6.18 2.13
C VAL A 193 2.12 6.98 3.38
N TYR A 194 3.03 6.47 4.21
CA TYR A 194 3.43 7.11 5.46
C TYR A 194 4.10 8.46 5.24
N SER A 195 5.07 8.55 4.32
CA SER A 195 5.77 9.80 4.04
C SER A 195 4.81 10.87 3.51
N ARG A 196 3.88 10.48 2.63
CA ARG A 196 2.83 11.38 2.14
C ARG A 196 1.98 11.93 3.28
N GLU A 197 1.51 11.06 4.17
CA GLU A 197 0.73 11.49 5.34
C GLU A 197 1.53 12.39 6.28
N TRP A 198 2.79 12.05 6.55
CA TRP A 198 3.69 12.83 7.38
C TRP A 198 3.93 14.24 6.82
N HIS A 199 4.16 14.37 5.51
CA HIS A 199 4.29 15.67 4.86
C HIS A 199 3.00 16.49 4.93
N LEU A 200 1.83 15.84 4.79
CA LEU A 200 0.53 16.51 4.90
C LEU A 200 0.26 17.01 6.33
N THR A 201 0.64 16.25 7.36
CA THR A 201 0.47 16.67 8.76
C THR A 201 1.43 17.78 9.14
N ARG A 202 2.68 17.75 8.64
CA ARG A 202 3.69 18.78 8.93
C ARG A 202 3.43 20.10 8.19
N ASN A 203 2.85 20.02 6.99
CA ASN A 203 2.49 21.21 6.20
C ASN A 203 1.05 21.69 6.48
N ARG A 204 0.35 21.10 7.46
CA ARG A 204 -0.97 21.56 7.85
C ARG A 204 -0.80 22.89 8.58
N PRO A 205 -1.41 24.00 8.11
CA PRO A 205 -1.35 25.25 8.86
C PRO A 205 -2.02 25.03 10.22
N GLU A 206 -1.30 25.38 11.30
CA GLU A 206 -1.74 25.27 12.71
C GLU A 206 -3.09 25.97 12.95
N HIS A 207 -3.47 26.90 12.06
CA HIS A 207 -4.79 27.54 12.03
C HIS A 207 -5.36 27.49 10.60
N PRO A 208 -6.55 26.90 10.37
CA PRO A 208 -7.28 27.20 9.14
C PRO A 208 -7.55 28.72 9.13
N PRO A 209 -7.36 29.45 8.01
CA PRO A 209 -7.83 30.83 7.95
C PRO A 209 -9.31 30.78 8.30
N LEU A 210 -9.70 31.50 9.35
CA LEU A 210 -11.10 31.73 9.66
C LEU A 210 -11.69 32.31 8.38
N VAL A 211 -12.47 31.50 7.66
CA VAL A 211 -13.27 31.97 6.54
C VAL A 211 -14.27 32.93 7.16
N GLN A 212 -13.90 34.20 7.22
CA GLN A 212 -14.80 35.26 7.61
C GLN A 212 -15.83 35.33 6.48
N PHE A 213 -16.97 34.68 6.69
CA PHE A 213 -18.15 34.93 5.89
C PHE A 213 -18.60 36.37 6.21
N THR A 214 -18.00 37.35 5.54
CA THR A 214 -18.56 38.69 5.44
C THR A 214 -19.90 38.56 4.72
N ARG A 215 -20.99 38.65 5.47
CA ARG A 215 -22.31 38.96 4.92
C ARG A 215 -22.24 40.41 4.40
N GLY A 216 -22.27 40.55 3.08
CA GLY A 216 -22.63 41.77 2.36
C GLY A 216 -23.90 41.51 1.57
#